data_AF-A0A1H5YV87-F1
#
_entry.id   AF-A0A1H5YV87-F1
#
_cell.length_a   1.000
_cell.length_b   1.000
_cell.length_c   1.000
_cell.angle_alpha   90.00
_cell.angle_beta   90.00
_cell.angle_gamma   90.00
#
_symmetry.space_group_name_H-M   'P 1'
#
loop_
_entity.id
_entity.type
_entity.pdbx_description
1 polymer ?
#
loop_
_entity_poly.entity_id
_entity_poly.type
_entity_poly.pdbx_seq_one_letter_code
_entity_poly.pdbx_strand_id
1 'polypeptide(L)' 'MNGTTLALAAALVLVGVGVVALLWAEAAGLSTAVVAACGLVALAGVGLLTAAVARVPEPTGGGEHGA' A
#
# COMPACT_ATOMS: atom_id res chain seq x y z
N MET A 1 12.29 -14.97 -2.70
CA MET A 1 10.99 -14.28 -2.83
C MET A 1 10.88 -13.76 -4.25
N ASN A 2 9.74 -13.96 -4.92
CA ASN A 2 9.55 -13.44 -6.28
C ASN A 2 9.42 -11.91 -6.24
N GLY A 3 9.78 -11.24 -7.34
CA GLY A 3 9.76 -9.77 -7.44
C GLY A 3 8.40 -9.16 -7.09
N THR A 4 7.31 -9.82 -7.47
CA THR A 4 5.94 -9.42 -7.11
C THR A 4 5.68 -9.49 -5.61
N THR A 5 6.11 -10.57 -4.95
CA THR A 5 5.98 -10.71 -3.48
C THR A 5 6.78 -9.64 -2.74
N LEU A 6 7.99 -9.34 -3.23
CA LEU A 6 8.82 -8.27 -2.68
C LEU A 6 8.15 -6.89 -2.85
N ALA A 7 7.58 -6.61 -4.03
CA ALA A 7 6.88 -5.36 -4.30
C ALA A 7 5.63 -5.18 -3.42
N LEU A 8 4.83 -6.24 -3.25
CA LEU A 8 3.66 -6.23 -2.36
C LEU A 8 4.07 -6.03 -0.90
N ALA A 9 5.12 -6.72 -0.44
CA ALA A 9 5.64 -6.56 0.91
C ALA A 9 6.18 -5.13 1.15
N ALA A 10 6.97 -4.60 0.21
CA ALA A 10 7.50 -3.24 0.30
C ALA A 10 6.38 -2.20 0.31
N ALA A 11 5.36 -2.35 -0.54
CA ALA A 11 4.21 -1.46 -0.56
C ALA A 11 3.44 -1.50 0.77
N LEU A 12 3.18 -2.69 1.31
CA LEU A 12 2.53 -2.85 2.62
C LEU A 12 3.33 -2.20 3.75
N VAL A 13 4.64 -2.42 3.78
CA VAL A 13 5.54 -1.78 4.77
C VAL A 13 5.49 -0.27 4.64
N LEU A 14 5.50 0.27 3.42
CA LEU A 14 5.45 1.71 3.19
C LEU A 14 4.12 2.31 3.69
N VAL A 15 2.99 1.63 3.45
CA VAL A 15 1.68 2.03 4.01
C VAL A 15 1.73 2.00 5.53
N GLY A 16 2.18 0.89 6.12
CA GLY A 16 2.25 0.72 7.57
C GLY A 16 3.11 1.78 8.25
N VAL A 17 4.31 2.02 7.72
CA VAL A 17 5.23 3.06 8.23
C VAL A 17 4.62 4.45 8.08
N GLY A 18 4.01 4.76 6.93
CA GLY A 18 3.33 6.04 6.71
C GLY A 18 2.21 6.29 7.72
N VAL A 19 1.36 5.29 7.96
CA VAL A 19 0.25 5.37 8.93
C VAL A 19 0.76 5.50 10.36
N VAL A 20 1.76 4.69 10.76
CA VAL A 20 2.35 4.77 12.10
C VAL A 20 2.99 6.14 12.34
N ALA A 21 3.72 6.67 11.35
CA ALA A 21 4.32 7.99 11.44
C ALA A 21 3.26 9.10 11.54
N LEU A 22 2.15 8.97 10.80
CA LEU A 22 1.04 9.92 10.84
C LEU A 22 0.39 9.94 12.24
N LEU A 23 0.05 8.77 12.78
CA LEU A 23 -0.51 8.65 14.13
C LEU A 23 0.45 9.18 15.20
N TRP A 24 1.74 8.92 15.04
CA TRP A 24 2.76 9.43 15.97
C TRP A 24 2.91 10.95 15.88
N ALA A 25 2.92 11.52 14.67
CA ALA A 25 3.01 12.96 14.45
C ALA A 25 1.79 13.70 15.04
N GLU A 26 0.59 13.15 14.86
CA GLU A 26 -0.64 13.66 15.47
C GLU A 26 -0.59 13.57 17.00
N ALA A 27 -0.17 12.42 17.55
CA ALA A 27 -0.06 12.22 18.99
C ALA A 27 0.98 13.16 19.64
N ALA A 28 2.05 13.49 18.93
CA ALA A 28 3.07 14.43 19.37
C ALA A 28 2.71 15.91 19.13
N GLY A 29 1.57 16.20 18.50
CA GLY A 29 1.13 17.56 18.19
C GLY A 29 2.03 18.28 17.20
N LEU A 30 2.60 17.55 16.22
CA LEU A 30 3.47 18.13 15.21
C LEU A 30 2.70 19.03 14.25
N SER A 31 3.43 19.81 13.45
CA SER A 31 2.81 20.73 12.48
C SER A 31 2.01 19.98 11.41
N THR A 32 0.99 20.65 10.89
CA THR A 32 0.14 20.13 9.80
C THR A 32 0.93 19.72 8.56
N ALA A 33 2.05 20.41 8.28
CA ALA A 33 2.94 20.06 7.17
C ALA A 33 3.60 18.68 7.37
N VAL A 34 3.98 18.34 8.61
CA VAL A 34 4.59 17.03 8.93
C VAL A 34 3.55 15.92 8.80
N VAL A 35 2.34 16.14 9.34
CA VAL A 35 1.22 15.20 9.20
C VAL A 35 0.90 14.96 7.72
N ALA A 36 0.80 16.02 6.92
CA ALA A 36 0.54 15.92 5.49
C ALA A 36 1.62 15.10 4.78
N ALA A 37 2.90 15.31 5.12
CA ALA A 37 4.01 14.52 4.58
C ALA A 37 3.88 13.03 4.94
N CYS A 38 3.55 12.68 6.18
CA CYS A 38 3.30 11.29 6.58
C CYS A 38 2.12 10.67 5.81
N GLY A 39 1.04 11.44 5.60
CA GLY A 39 -0.08 11.04 4.75
C GLY A 39 0.32 10.75 3.31
N LEU A 40 1.17 11.59 2.70
CA LEU A 40 1.68 11.36 1.35
C LEU A 40 2.51 10.08 1.25
N VAL A 41 3.28 9.74 2.29
CA VAL A 41 4.03 8.46 2.34
C VAL A 41 3.07 7.27 2.35
N ALA A 42 2.02 7.32 3.18
CA ALA A 42 1.00 6.27 3.19
C ALA A 42 0.29 6.13 1.83
N LEU A 43 -0.09 7.26 1.21
CA LEU A 43 -0.70 7.27 -0.13
C LEU A 43 0.22 6.73 -1.22
N ALA A 44 1.52 7.02 -1.16
CA ALA A 44 2.49 6.46 -2.09
C ALA A 44 2.56 4.92 -1.96
N GLY A 45 2.51 4.40 -0.73
CA GLY A 45 2.40 2.96 -0.49
C GLY A 45 1.13 2.35 -1.08
N VAL A 46 -0.02 3.02 -0.92
CA VAL A 46 -1.31 2.57 -1.50
C VAL A 46 -1.26 2.59 -3.03
N GLY A 47 -0.67 3.62 -3.63
CA GLY A 47 -0.48 3.72 -5.07
C GLY A 47 0.39 2.60 -5.63
N LEU A 48 1.51 2.30 -4.94
CA LEU A 48 2.39 1.20 -5.31
C LEU A 48 1.69 -0.16 -5.16
N LEU A 49 0.93 -0.34 -4.08
CA LEU A 49 0.15 -1.56 -3.85
C LEU A 49 -0.89 -1.76 -4.95
N THR A 50 -1.64 -0.70 -5.29
CA THR A 50 -2.63 -0.71 -6.37
C THR A 50 -1.99 -1.09 -7.71
N ALA A 51 -0.84 -0.49 -8.03
CA ALA A 51 -0.10 -0.80 -9.25
C ALA A 51 0.46 -2.24 -9.26
N ALA A 52 0.88 -2.76 -8.11
CA ALA A 52 1.34 -4.14 -7.99
C ALA A 52 0.19 -5.14 -8.17
N VAL A 53 -0.96 -4.89 -7.53
CA VAL A 53 -2.16 -5.73 -7.65
C VAL A 53 -2.72 -5.71 -9.06
N ALA A 54 -2.76 -4.55 -9.73
CA ALA A 54 -3.21 -4.43 -11.12
C ALA A 54 -2.36 -5.23 -12.13
N ARG A 55 -1.16 -5.66 -11.74
CA ARG A 55 -0.27 -6.51 -12.56
C ARG A 55 -0.32 -7.98 -12.17
N VAL A 56 -1.05 -8.36 -11.11
CA VAL A 56 -1.25 -9.76 -10.76
C VAL A 56 -2.16 -10.37 -11.81
N PRO A 57 -1.69 -11.38 -12.58
CA PRO A 57 -2.55 -12.05 -13.54
C PRO A 57 -3.75 -12.66 -12.83
N GLU A 58 -4.93 -12.47 -13.40
CA GLU A 58 -6.13 -13.15 -12.92
C GLU A 58 -5.90 -14.66 -13.03
N PRO A 59 -6.28 -15.44 -12.01
CA PRO A 59 -6.17 -16.90 -12.08
C PRO A 59 -7.08 -17.39 -13.21
N THR A 60 -6.48 -17.85 -14.31
CA THR A 60 -7.19 -18.49 -15.41
C THR A 60 -7.66 -19.87 -14.96
N GLY A 61 -8.91 -19.98 -14.50
CA GLY A 61 -9.61 -21.25 -14.35
C GLY A 61 -10.72 -21.28 -13.30
N GLY A 62 -11.95 -21.52 -13.75
CA GLY A 62 -13.02 -22.02 -12.88
C GLY A 62 -14.38 -21.34 -13.02
N GLY A 63 -14.95 -21.31 -14.22
CA GLY A 63 -16.27 -20.73 -14.45
C GLY A 63 -16.85 -21.08 -15.80
N GLU A 64 -16.71 -22.33 -16.22
CA GLU A 64 -17.66 -22.96 -17.14
C GLU A 64 -19.04 -22.95 -16.46
N HIS A 65 -19.74 -21.81 -16.48
CA HIS A 65 -21.20 -21.81 -16.53
C HIS A 65 -21.50 -21.96 -18.03
N GLY A 66 -21.73 -23.14 -18.60
CA GLY A 66 -22.62 -24.19 -18.13
C GLY A 66 -24.03 -23.89 -18.66
N ALA A 67 -24.29 -24.35 -19.89
CA ALA A 67 -25.54 -24.30 -20.68
C ALA A 67 -25.88 -22.98 -21.41
#